data_AF-A0A934FMU7-F1
#
_entry.id   AF-A0A934FMU7-F1
#
_cell.length_a   1.000
_cell.length_b   1.000
_cell.length_c   1.000
_cell.angle_alpha   90.00
_cell.angle_beta   90.00
_cell.angle_gamma   90.00
#
_symmetry.space_group_name_H-M   'P 1'
#
loop_
_entity.id
_entity.type
_entity.pdbx_description
1 polymer ?
#
loop_
_entity_poly.entity_id
_entity_poly.type
_entity_poly.pdbx_seq_one_letter_code
_entity_poly.pdbx_strand_id
1 'polypeptide(L)' 'MIVKRNELTWFERLYLPAIIGGLKVTTRHFLNTLTTKTPITQQYPEEPTRVLPGYRGAPYLVRDQDGATKCVS' A
#
# COMPACT_ATOMS: atom_id res chain seq x y z
N MET A 1 -37.01 4.15 19.83
CA MET A 1 -36.57 5.45 19.27
C MET A 1 -37.12 5.55 17.85
N ILE A 2 -38.05 6.46 17.58
CA ILE A 2 -38.62 6.63 16.23
C ILE A 2 -37.67 7.55 15.44
N VAL A 3 -37.05 7.03 14.39
CA VAL A 3 -36.17 7.84 13.52
C VAL A 3 -37.07 8.59 12.54
N LYS A 4 -37.17 9.91 12.67
CA LYS A 4 -37.85 10.75 11.68
C LYS A 4 -37.05 10.73 10.38
N ARG A 5 -37.67 10.24 9.30
CA ARG A 5 -37.10 10.33 7.95
C ARG A 5 -37.53 11.67 7.34
N ASN A 6 -36.56 12.52 7.07
CA ASN A 6 -36.81 13.72 6.27
C ASN A 6 -37.03 13.31 4.80
N GLU A 7 -37.81 14.11 4.07
CA GLU A 7 -37.98 13.92 2.64
C GLU A 7 -36.67 14.24 1.93
N LEU A 8 -36.17 13.28 1.14
CA LEU A 8 -34.96 13.46 0.34
C LEU A 8 -35.24 14.42 -0.82
N THR A 9 -34.29 15.31 -1.07
CA THR A 9 -34.27 16.19 -2.24
C THR A 9 -34.17 15.37 -3.53
N TRP A 10 -34.57 15.96 -4.66
CA TRP A 10 -34.53 15.28 -5.97
C TRP A 10 -33.11 14.76 -6.33
N PHE A 11 -32.07 15.51 -5.97
CA PHE A 11 -30.68 15.12 -6.20
C PHE A 11 -30.22 13.95 -5.33
N GLU A 12 -30.67 13.90 -4.08
CA GLU A 12 -30.35 12.80 -3.16
C GLU A 12 -31.05 11.51 -3.59
N ARG A 13 -32.27 11.60 -4.12
CA ARG A 13 -32.98 10.44 -4.72
C ARG A 13 -32.25 9.86 -5.93
N LEU A 14 -31.55 10.71 -6.68
CA LEU A 14 -30.73 10.31 -7.83
C LEU A 14 -29.27 9.98 -7.45
N TYR A 15 -28.92 10.03 -6.16
CA TYR A 15 -27.58 9.73 -5.62
C TYR A 15 -26.44 10.62 -6.16
N LEU A 16 -26.76 11.70 -6.87
CA LEU A 16 -25.78 12.57 -7.51
C LEU A 16 -24.75 13.15 -6.50
N PRO A 17 -25.14 13.61 -5.30
CA PRO A 17 -24.18 14.11 -4.31
C PRO A 17 -23.18 13.03 -3.87
N ALA A 18 -23.64 11.79 -3.71
CA ALA A 18 -22.79 10.68 -3.30
C ALA A 18 -21.80 10.28 -4.39
N ILE A 19 -22.25 10.23 -5.64
CA ILE A 19 -21.40 9.91 -6.80
C ILE A 19 -20.32 10.98 -6.99
N ILE A 20 -20.70 12.26 -6.94
CA ILE A 20 -19.74 13.37 -7.05
C ILE A 20 -18.74 13.33 -5.89
N GLY A 21 -19.18 13.00 -4.67
CA GLY A 21 -18.32 12.81 -3.52
C GLY A 21 -17.26 11.72 -3.75
N GLY A 22 -17.68 10.54 -4.24
CA GLY A 22 -16.79 9.44 -4.58
C GLY A 22 -15.80 9.81 -5.68
N LEU A 23 -16.30 10.37 -6.79
CA LEU A 23 -15.46 10.80 -7.92
C LEU A 23 -14.44 11.87 -7.50
N LYS A 24 -14.80 12.81 -6.63
CA LYS A 24 -13.86 13.82 -6.12
C LYS A 24 -12.67 13.17 -5.39
N VAL A 25 -12.93 12.15 -4.58
CA VAL A 25 -11.87 11.42 -3.86
C VAL A 25 -10.98 10.65 -4.84
N THR A 26 -11.59 9.94 -5.79
CA THR A 26 -10.88 9.17 -6.82
C THR A 26 -10.01 10.08 -7.69
N THR A 27 -10.57 11.17 -8.23
CA THR A 27 -9.84 12.13 -9.05
C THR A 27 -8.71 12.78 -8.28
N ARG A 28 -8.89 13.10 -6.99
CA ARG A 28 -7.80 13.61 -6.14
C ARG A 28 -6.65 12.60 -6.02
N HIS A 29 -6.94 11.32 -5.78
CA HIS A 29 -5.90 10.30 -5.69
C HIS A 29 -5.19 10.10 -7.03
N PHE A 30 -5.95 10.04 -8.12
CA PHE A 30 -5.41 9.92 -9.47
C PHE A 30 -4.46 11.07 -9.83
N LEU A 31 -4.88 12.32 -9.60
CA LEU A 31 -4.05 13.49 -9.83
C LEU A 31 -2.82 13.52 -8.93
N ASN A 32 -2.96 13.10 -7.66
CA ASN A 32 -1.82 12.99 -6.75
C ASN A 32 -0.80 11.96 -7.26
N THR A 33 -1.25 10.80 -7.74
CA THR A 33 -0.37 9.77 -8.33
C THR A 33 0.34 10.27 -9.59
N LEU A 34 -0.32 11.08 -10.43
CA LEU A 34 0.29 11.64 -11.63
C LEU A 34 1.28 12.78 -11.36
N THR A 35 0.98 13.63 -10.38
CA THR A 35 1.79 14.84 -10.08
C THR A 35 2.89 14.59 -9.05
N THR A 36 2.63 13.75 -8.04
CA THR A 36 3.60 13.42 -7.00
C THR A 36 4.36 12.15 -7.39
N LYS A 37 5.64 12.30 -7.70
CA LYS A 37 6.57 11.20 -8.06
C LYS A 37 6.95 10.30 -6.88
N THR A 38 6.05 10.03 -5.94
CA THR A 38 6.27 8.99 -4.93
C THR A 38 5.53 7.74 -5.39
N PRO A 39 6.14 6.91 -6.25
CA PRO A 39 5.50 5.68 -6.67
C PRO A 39 5.37 4.77 -5.45
N ILE A 40 4.15 4.34 -5.18
CA ILE A 40 3.87 3.26 -4.20
C ILE A 40 4.40 1.92 -4.77
N THR A 41 4.51 1.84 -6.09
CA THR A 41 5.05 0.71 -6.83
C THR A 41 6.56 0.82 -6.95
N GLN A 42 7.24 -0.32 -6.84
CA GLN A 42 8.68 -0.43 -7.09
C GLN A 42 8.89 -1.28 -8.37
N GLN A 43 9.79 -0.86 -9.26
CA GLN A 43 10.10 -1.62 -10.47
C GLN A 43 11.08 -2.74 -10.18
N TYR A 44 10.57 -3.94 -9.90
CA TYR A 44 11.41 -5.13 -9.75
C TYR A 44 11.75 -5.73 -11.12
N PRO A 45 13.00 -6.14 -11.42
CA PRO A 45 14.14 -6.23 -10.51
C PRO A 45 15.09 -5.01 -10.50
N GLU A 46 14.85 -4.00 -11.36
CA GLU A 46 15.74 -2.85 -11.57
C GLU A 46 15.94 -2.00 -10.31
N GLU A 47 14.88 -1.84 -9.51
CA GLU A 47 14.90 -1.18 -8.22
C GLU A 47 15.03 -2.24 -7.11
N PRO A 48 16.12 -2.25 -6.31
CA PRO A 48 16.29 -3.20 -5.21
C PRO A 48 15.44 -2.81 -4.00
N THR A 49 14.75 -3.78 -3.41
CA THR A 49 13.94 -3.55 -2.21
C THR A 49 14.84 -3.25 -1.02
N ARG A 50 14.55 -2.14 -0.31
CA ARG A 50 15.26 -1.78 0.92
C ARG A 50 14.91 -2.78 2.02
N VAL A 51 15.86 -3.63 2.38
CA VAL A 51 15.76 -4.54 3.53
C VAL A 51 16.27 -3.85 4.80
N LEU A 52 15.53 -4.00 5.90
CA LEU A 52 15.93 -3.46 7.21
C LEU A 52 17.07 -4.29 7.83
N PRO A 53 17.88 -3.71 8.73
CA PRO A 53 18.88 -4.47 9.48
C PRO A 53 18.19 -5.58 10.28
N GLY A 54 18.71 -6.81 10.18
CA GLY A 54 18.13 -8.00 10.82
C GLY A 54 17.11 -8.76 9.95
N TYR A 55 16.91 -8.39 8.68
CA TYR A 55 16.14 -9.19 7.74
C TYR A 55 16.73 -10.61 7.61
N ARG A 56 15.90 -11.63 7.84
CA ARG A 56 16.29 -13.03 7.77
C ARG A 56 16.03 -13.55 6.36
N GLY A 57 17.09 -13.73 5.59
CA GLY A 57 17.05 -14.33 4.26
C GLY A 57 17.09 -15.86 4.32
N ALA A 58 17.61 -16.48 3.26
CA ALA A 58 17.87 -17.91 3.24
C ALA A 58 18.91 -18.29 4.31
N PRO A 59 18.67 -19.34 5.12
CA PRO A 59 19.64 -19.81 6.09
C PRO A 59 20.88 -20.36 5.36
N TYR A 60 22.06 -20.04 5.87
CA TYR A 60 23.33 -20.54 5.36
C TYR A 60 24.18 -21.09 6.51
N LEU A 61 25.01 -22.08 6.20
CA LEU A 61 25.97 -22.63 7.15
C LEU A 61 27.12 -21.62 7.33
N VAL A 62 27.33 -21.20 8.57
CA VAL A 62 28.42 -20.27 8.91
C VAL A 62 29.75 -21.02 8.90
N ARG A 63 30.78 -20.39 8.34
CA ARG A 63 32.17 -20.88 8.37
C ARG A 63 32.96 -20.23 9.50
N ASP A 64 33.98 -20.94 9.98
CA ASP A 64 34.91 -20.43 11.00
C ASP A 64 36.06 -19.62 10.39
N GLN A 65 36.92 -19.06 11.23
CA GLN A 65 38.08 -18.25 10.82
C GLN A 65 39.05 -19.02 9.90
N ASP A 66 39.13 -20.35 10.07
CA ASP A 66 39.94 -21.26 9.24
C ASP A 66 39.20 -21.80 8.00
N GLY A 67 37.98 -21.32 7.73
CA GLY A 67 37.17 -21.70 6.56
C GLY A 67 36.39 -23.01 6.70
N ALA A 68 36.54 -23.74 7.82
CA ALA A 68 35.76 -24.94 8.13
C ALA A 68 34.29 -24.63 8.46
N THR A 69 33.39 -25.59 8.24
CA THR A 69 31.97 -25.43 8.58
C THR A 69 31.78 -25.51 10.10
N LYS A 70 31.07 -24.56 10.72
CA LYS A 70 30.87 -24.51 12.18
C LYS A 70 29.94 -25.57 12.76
N CYS A 71 29.17 -26.25 11.91
CA CYS A 71 28.28 -27.32 12.35
C CYS A 71 29.13 -28.49 12.85
N VAL A 72 29.13 -28.72 14.16
CA VAL A 72 29.68 -29.91 14.80
C VAL A 72 28.52 -30.88 15.05
N SER A 73 28.65 -32.09 14.52
CA SER A 73 27.75 -33.22 14.79
C SER A 73 27.88 -33.70 16.22
#